data_AF-A0A971LMM9-F1
#
_entry.id   AF-A0A971LMM9-F1
#
_cell.length_a   1.000
_cell.length_b   1.000
_cell.length_c   1.000
_cell.angle_alpha   90.00
_cell.angle_beta   90.00
_cell.angle_gamma   90.00
#
_symmetry.space_group_name_H-M   'P 1'
#
loop_
_entity.id
_entity.type
_entity.pdbx_description
1 polymer ?
#
loop_
_entity_poly.entity_id
_entity_poly.type
_entity_poly.pdbx_seq_one_letter_code
_entity_poly.pdbx_strand_id
1 'polypeptide(L)'
;MKFRRFCIGLLKLLFGSFNGMQAILYPMSLIFWMDIESFQNAGIVLFTSHKYIFPLLIFLMMFLFMAFMVLKNFGELSDPCEKNSKARNNSIAHTIISLHKTLLVVMFAVGLIYLIFAFLKHYYGISLPLSTIYLGLAKYVMVALILIYALRNAWTQPYRENGLDVRRALVKVRSDFQSKPRPFLLHAFSFIIMALLASAIHSRIIMSVIDFFIGRTSFSLHLANAMGTLPLVYDVFLLFVALILSNLVFSPLVLLVNSLSSKLIPQPAPEAPKQEDGTQDQEA
;
A
#
# COMPACT_ATOMS: atom_id res chain seq x y z
N MET A 1 12.42 6.63 25.03
CA MET A 1 12.87 5.67 23.99
C MET A 1 11.91 4.47 23.77
N LYS A 2 11.35 3.84 24.82
CA LYS A 2 10.47 2.66 24.69
C LYS A 2 9.15 2.93 23.92
N PHE A 3 8.47 4.04 24.22
CA PHE A 3 7.23 4.42 23.53
C PHE A 3 7.39 4.62 22.02
N ARG A 4 8.46 5.32 21.60
CA ARG A 4 8.77 5.51 20.17
C ARG A 4 8.97 4.17 19.43
N ARG A 5 9.68 3.22 20.03
CA ARG A 5 9.88 1.88 19.43
C ARG A 5 8.56 1.12 19.33
N PHE A 6 7.71 1.22 20.36
CA PHE A 6 6.37 0.64 20.34
C PHE A 6 5.51 1.23 19.20
N CYS A 7 5.45 2.55 19.06
CA CYS A 7 4.70 3.19 17.97
C CYS A 7 5.20 2.79 16.59
N ILE A 8 6.52 2.69 16.39
CA ILE A 8 7.10 2.23 15.12
C ILE A 8 6.75 0.77 14.86
N GLY A 9 6.82 -0.09 15.88
CA GLY A 9 6.42 -1.50 15.79
C GLY A 9 4.95 -1.64 15.40
N LEU A 10 4.06 -0.88 16.05
CA LEU A 10 2.64 -0.85 15.72
C LEU A 10 2.41 -0.36 14.29
N LEU A 11 3.11 0.69 13.85
CA LEU A 11 2.98 1.23 12.50
C LEU A 11 3.48 0.22 11.45
N LYS A 12 4.58 -0.50 11.71
CA LYS A 12 5.05 -1.60 10.86
C LYS A 12 4.05 -2.75 10.81
N LEU A 13 3.35 -3.03 11.91
CA LEU A 13 2.35 -4.09 11.96
C LEU A 13 1.07 -3.70 11.19
N LEU A 14 0.62 -2.45 11.30
CA LEU A 14 -0.59 -1.96 10.63
C LEU A 14 -0.37 -1.59 9.16
N PHE A 15 0.83 -1.14 8.79
CA PHE A 15 1.11 -0.59 7.46
C PHE A 15 2.32 -1.24 6.76
N GLY A 16 3.00 -2.22 7.33
CA GLY A 16 4.21 -2.78 6.72
C GLY A 16 4.02 -3.57 5.42
N SER A 17 5.09 -3.65 4.63
CA SER A 17 5.28 -4.39 3.39
C SER A 17 4.10 -4.33 2.43
N PHE A 18 3.31 -5.39 2.24
CA PHE A 18 2.15 -5.38 1.35
C PHE A 18 0.80 -5.36 2.10
N ASN A 19 0.77 -4.98 3.38
CA ASN A 19 -0.48 -4.70 4.11
C ASN A 19 -1.35 -3.72 3.33
N GLY A 20 -2.66 -3.98 3.32
CA GLY A 20 -3.68 -3.24 2.59
C GLY A 20 -4.08 -3.87 1.26
N MET A 21 -3.21 -4.70 0.67
CA MET A 21 -3.52 -5.41 -0.58
C MET A 21 -4.76 -6.28 -0.45
N GLN A 22 -4.89 -7.01 0.65
CA GLN A 22 -5.97 -7.97 0.87
C GLN A 22 -7.34 -7.30 0.88
N ALA A 23 -7.44 -6.10 1.47
CA ALA A 23 -8.68 -5.33 1.52
C ALA A 23 -9.10 -4.80 0.14
N ILE A 24 -8.14 -4.50 -0.73
CA ILE A 24 -8.40 -4.06 -2.11
C ILE A 24 -8.71 -5.26 -3.01
N LEU A 25 -7.99 -6.37 -2.87
CA LEU A 25 -8.20 -7.58 -3.66
C LEU A 25 -9.50 -8.30 -3.31
N TYR A 26 -9.79 -8.39 -2.01
CA TYR A 26 -10.91 -9.13 -1.43
C TYR A 26 -11.65 -8.21 -0.43
N PRO A 27 -12.55 -7.34 -0.92
CA PRO A 27 -13.25 -6.37 -0.06
C PRO A 27 -14.12 -7.02 1.02
N MET A 28 -14.39 -8.32 0.92
CA MET A 28 -15.03 -9.11 1.99
C MET A 28 -14.31 -8.97 3.34
N SER A 29 -12.98 -8.77 3.34
CA SER A 29 -12.24 -8.55 4.59
C SER A 29 -12.52 -7.20 5.25
N LEU A 30 -13.03 -6.22 4.51
CA LEU A 30 -13.56 -4.96 5.05
C LEU A 30 -15.00 -5.14 5.51
N ILE A 31 -15.82 -5.79 4.66
CA ILE A 31 -17.24 -6.03 4.93
C ILE A 31 -17.43 -6.84 6.21
N PHE A 32 -16.50 -7.75 6.54
CA PHE A 32 -16.50 -8.48 7.81
C PHE A 32 -16.66 -7.60 9.06
N TRP A 33 -16.09 -6.40 9.04
CA TRP A 33 -16.14 -5.48 10.18
C TRP A 33 -17.40 -4.61 10.21
N MET A 34 -18.17 -4.59 9.12
CA MET A 34 -19.31 -3.68 8.94
C MET A 34 -20.61 -4.44 9.06
N ASP A 35 -21.62 -3.79 9.61
CA ASP A 35 -22.98 -4.30 9.55
C ASP A 35 -23.50 -4.25 8.10
N ILE A 36 -23.91 -5.41 7.57
CA ILE A 36 -24.27 -5.59 6.15
C ILE A 36 -25.46 -4.71 5.79
N GLU A 37 -26.46 -4.61 6.69
CA GLU A 37 -27.65 -3.80 6.47
C GLU A 37 -27.30 -2.31 6.41
N SER A 38 -26.49 -1.82 7.36
CA SER A 38 -26.01 -0.43 7.34
C SER A 38 -25.17 -0.12 6.09
N PHE A 39 -24.30 -1.04 5.65
CA PHE A 39 -23.47 -0.87 4.46
C PHE A 39 -24.30 -0.79 3.18
N GLN A 40 -25.27 -1.69 3.03
CA GLN A 40 -26.18 -1.68 1.89
C GLN A 40 -27.02 -0.40 1.87
N ASN A 41 -27.56 0.02 3.01
CA ASN A 41 -28.37 1.23 3.08
C ASN A 41 -27.56 2.49 2.76
N ALA A 42 -26.35 2.62 3.34
CA ALA A 42 -25.43 3.72 3.02
C ALA A 42 -25.09 3.77 1.52
N GLY A 43 -24.83 2.60 0.91
CA GLY A 43 -24.61 2.49 -0.53
C GLY A 43 -25.81 2.95 -1.35
N ILE A 44 -27.01 2.47 -1.02
CA ILE A 44 -28.25 2.85 -1.73
C ILE A 44 -28.47 4.36 -1.63
N VAL A 45 -28.38 4.95 -0.44
CA VAL A 45 -28.58 6.40 -0.21
C VAL A 45 -27.57 7.22 -1.01
N LEU A 46 -26.30 6.80 -1.02
CA LEU A 46 -25.25 7.48 -1.75
C LEU A 46 -25.48 7.47 -3.27
N PHE A 47 -25.93 6.34 -3.83
CA PHE A 47 -26.17 6.21 -5.27
C PHE A 47 -27.52 6.78 -5.75
N THR A 48 -28.55 6.81 -4.88
CA THR A 48 -29.90 7.26 -5.26
C THR A 48 -30.16 8.73 -4.94
N SER A 49 -29.75 9.21 -3.75
CA SER A 49 -30.23 10.50 -3.24
C SER A 49 -29.29 11.68 -3.51
N HIS A 50 -27.97 11.45 -3.67
CA HIS A 50 -26.99 12.54 -3.64
C HIS A 50 -25.86 12.42 -4.68
N LYS A 51 -26.20 12.61 -5.97
CA LYS A 51 -25.21 12.71 -7.08
C LYS A 51 -24.06 13.69 -6.81
N TYR A 52 -24.29 14.75 -6.03
CA TYR A 52 -23.28 15.77 -5.70
C TYR A 52 -22.32 15.35 -4.57
N ILE A 53 -22.71 14.38 -3.72
CA ILE A 53 -21.87 13.89 -2.61
C ILE A 53 -20.91 12.80 -3.08
N PHE A 54 -21.25 12.11 -4.16
CA PHE A 54 -20.42 11.04 -4.72
C PHE A 54 -18.99 11.48 -5.11
N PRO A 55 -18.77 12.63 -5.79
CA PRO A 55 -17.41 13.15 -6.03
C PRO A 55 -16.64 13.44 -4.74
N LEU A 56 -17.31 13.95 -3.71
CA LEU A 56 -16.71 14.21 -2.40
C LEU A 56 -16.27 12.92 -1.71
N LEU A 57 -17.07 11.84 -1.81
CA LEU A 57 -16.68 10.52 -1.31
C LEU A 57 -15.42 10.01 -2.01
N ILE A 58 -15.37 10.07 -3.34
CA ILE A 58 -14.20 9.63 -4.12
C ILE A 58 -12.97 10.43 -3.68
N PHE A 59 -13.10 11.75 -3.55
CA PHE A 59 -12.01 12.61 -3.10
C PHE A 59 -11.52 12.19 -1.70
N LEU A 60 -12.42 11.97 -0.75
CA LEU A 60 -12.07 11.58 0.61
C LEU A 60 -11.42 10.19 0.67
N MET A 61 -11.90 9.24 -0.13
CA MET A 61 -11.29 7.91 -0.30
C MET A 61 -9.88 8.00 -0.89
N MET A 62 -9.67 8.83 -1.91
CA MET A 62 -8.34 9.04 -2.52
C MET A 62 -7.38 9.71 -1.54
N PHE A 63 -7.86 10.71 -0.79
CA PHE A 63 -7.08 11.37 0.25
C PHE A 63 -6.65 10.37 1.34
N LEU A 64 -7.58 9.51 1.78
CA LEU A 64 -7.33 8.48 2.77
C LEU A 64 -6.32 7.42 2.27
N PHE A 65 -6.46 6.99 1.02
CA PHE A 65 -5.48 6.09 0.38
C PHE A 65 -4.09 6.73 0.27
N MET A 66 -4.03 8.02 -0.05
CA MET A 66 -2.77 8.76 -0.09
C MET A 66 -2.14 8.84 1.31
N ALA A 67 -2.91 9.21 2.33
CA ALA A 67 -2.46 9.23 3.71
C ALA A 67 -1.97 7.84 4.15
N PHE A 68 -2.71 6.79 3.82
CA PHE A 68 -2.33 5.40 4.01
C PHE A 68 -0.95 5.09 3.41
N MET A 69 -0.72 5.42 2.13
CA MET A 69 0.56 5.20 1.45
C MET A 69 1.71 6.01 2.05
N VAL A 70 1.45 7.21 2.57
CA VAL A 70 2.46 8.03 3.26
C VAL A 70 2.83 7.41 4.61
N LEU A 71 1.83 7.03 5.42
CA LEU A 71 2.02 6.32 6.70
C LEU A 71 2.79 5.01 6.51
N LYS A 72 2.45 4.28 5.44
CA LYS A 72 3.14 3.06 5.00
C LYS A 72 4.63 3.25 4.82
N ASN A 73 4.99 4.20 3.97
CA ASN A 73 6.39 4.52 3.70
C ASN A 73 7.08 5.04 4.97
N PHE A 74 6.42 5.88 5.76
CA PHE A 74 6.98 6.38 7.02
C PHE A 74 7.32 5.25 8.00
N GLY A 75 6.45 4.24 8.14
CA GLY A 75 6.69 3.08 9.02
C GLY A 75 7.88 2.22 8.61
N GLU A 76 8.09 2.03 7.31
CA GLU A 76 9.23 1.29 6.77
C GLU A 76 10.52 2.12 6.70
N LEU A 77 10.40 3.44 6.62
CA LEU A 77 11.54 4.36 6.64
C LEU A 77 12.05 4.63 8.06
N SER A 78 11.19 4.52 9.08
CA SER A 78 11.50 4.87 10.48
C SER A 78 12.44 3.90 11.22
N ASP A 79 13.19 3.05 10.52
CA ASP A 79 14.15 2.17 11.16
C ASP A 79 15.22 2.95 11.95
N PRO A 80 15.72 2.39 13.06
CA PRO A 80 16.54 3.10 14.04
C PRO A 80 17.93 3.50 13.50
N CYS A 81 18.33 3.04 12.32
CA CYS A 81 19.64 3.32 11.72
C CYS A 81 19.79 4.74 11.15
N GLU A 82 18.70 5.51 10.97
CA GLU A 82 18.80 6.85 10.38
C GLU A 82 19.14 7.90 11.45
N LYS A 83 20.45 8.09 11.70
CA LYS A 83 21.00 9.13 12.60
C LYS A 83 20.66 10.57 12.16
N ASN A 84 20.14 10.79 10.95
CA ASN A 84 20.05 12.10 10.32
C ASN A 84 18.58 12.55 10.07
N SER A 85 18.03 13.33 11.02
CA SER A 85 16.64 13.84 10.97
C SER A 85 16.29 14.63 9.70
N LYS A 86 17.26 15.35 9.11
CA LYS A 86 17.07 16.12 7.86
C LYS A 86 16.94 15.23 6.62
N ALA A 87 17.72 14.15 6.53
CA ALA A 87 17.64 13.21 5.41
C ALA A 87 16.28 12.49 5.38
N ARG A 88 15.78 12.10 6.56
CA ARG A 88 14.46 11.51 6.74
C ARG A 88 13.34 12.41 6.22
N ASN A 89 13.31 13.68 6.63
CA ASN A 89 12.28 14.62 6.22
C ASN A 89 12.30 14.84 4.69
N ASN A 90 13.48 14.95 4.10
CA ASN A 90 13.62 15.08 2.64
C ASN A 90 13.14 13.81 1.91
N SER A 91 13.43 12.61 2.44
CA SER A 91 12.95 11.34 1.88
C SER A 91 11.42 11.21 1.93
N ILE A 92 10.80 11.63 3.03
CA ILE A 92 9.34 11.67 3.18
C ILE A 92 8.74 12.66 2.18
N ALA A 93 9.28 13.88 2.10
CA ALA A 93 8.82 14.89 1.16
C ALA A 93 8.91 14.39 -0.30
N HIS A 94 10.02 13.76 -0.68
CA HIS A 94 10.17 13.14 -1.99
C HIS A 94 9.16 12.03 -2.25
N THR A 95 8.84 11.23 -1.24
CA THR A 95 7.83 10.17 -1.35
C THR A 95 6.43 10.74 -1.57
N ILE A 96 6.06 11.78 -0.80
CA ILE A 96 4.78 12.50 -0.97
C ILE A 96 4.68 13.08 -2.38
N ILE A 97 5.72 13.78 -2.84
CA ILE A 97 5.77 14.37 -4.18
C ILE A 97 5.65 13.29 -5.26
N SER A 98 6.35 12.17 -5.10
CA SER A 98 6.29 11.05 -6.04
C SER A 98 4.91 10.40 -6.10
N LEU A 99 4.24 10.22 -4.95
CA LEU A 99 2.88 9.70 -4.87
C LEU A 99 1.89 10.64 -5.58
N HIS A 100 1.97 11.95 -5.32
CA HIS A 100 1.13 12.93 -5.99
C HIS A 100 1.33 12.94 -7.50
N LYS A 101 2.59 12.92 -7.97
CA LYS A 101 2.91 12.84 -9.40
C LYS A 101 2.33 11.57 -10.03
N THR A 102 2.47 10.44 -9.35
CA THR A 102 1.95 9.15 -9.85
C THR A 102 0.42 9.18 -9.93
N LEU A 103 -0.24 9.71 -8.89
CA LEU A 103 -1.69 9.87 -8.86
C LEU A 103 -2.18 10.77 -9.99
N LEU A 104 -1.50 11.90 -10.22
CA LEU A 104 -1.80 12.82 -11.31
C LEU A 104 -1.71 12.13 -12.68
N VAL A 105 -0.63 11.37 -12.92
CA VAL A 105 -0.45 10.59 -14.16
C VAL A 105 -1.57 9.55 -14.34
N VAL A 106 -1.93 8.84 -13.28
CA VAL A 106 -3.04 7.87 -13.30
C VAL A 106 -4.37 8.57 -13.62
N MET A 107 -4.65 9.72 -13.01
CA MET A 107 -5.86 10.49 -13.28
C MET A 107 -5.92 10.97 -14.74
N PHE A 108 -4.81 11.47 -15.28
CA PHE A 108 -4.73 11.85 -16.71
C PHE A 108 -4.95 10.65 -17.62
N ALA A 109 -4.34 9.49 -17.32
CA ALA A 109 -4.52 8.28 -18.11
C ALA A 109 -5.99 7.81 -18.10
N VAL A 110 -6.63 7.79 -16.92
CA VAL A 110 -8.06 7.46 -16.78
C VAL A 110 -8.95 8.44 -17.56
N GLY A 111 -8.68 9.74 -17.45
CA GLY A 111 -9.39 10.78 -18.19
C GLY A 111 -9.24 10.65 -19.71
N LEU A 112 -8.05 10.28 -20.19
CA LEU A 112 -7.79 10.06 -21.61
C LEU A 112 -8.51 8.80 -22.13
N ILE A 113 -8.51 7.71 -21.36
CA ILE A 113 -9.30 6.51 -21.68
C ILE A 113 -10.80 6.86 -21.76
N TYR A 114 -11.29 7.69 -20.83
CA TYR A 114 -12.68 8.14 -20.85
C TYR A 114 -13.00 8.95 -22.10
N LEU A 115 -12.11 9.87 -22.49
CA LEU A 115 -12.27 10.67 -23.70
C LEU A 115 -12.32 9.80 -24.96
N ILE A 116 -11.37 8.85 -25.11
CA ILE A 116 -11.36 7.89 -26.22
C ILE A 116 -12.65 7.08 -26.25
N PHE A 117 -13.13 6.65 -25.08
CA PHE A 117 -14.37 5.91 -24.99
C PHE A 117 -15.58 6.74 -25.40
N ALA A 118 -15.70 7.97 -24.90
CA ALA A 118 -16.79 8.88 -25.25
C ALA A 118 -16.81 9.14 -26.76
N PHE A 119 -15.62 9.30 -27.37
CA PHE A 119 -15.45 9.40 -28.81
C PHE A 119 -15.92 8.13 -29.54
N LEU A 120 -15.48 6.94 -29.12
CA LEU A 120 -15.89 5.65 -29.71
C LEU A 120 -17.40 5.44 -29.60
N LYS A 121 -17.99 5.78 -28.45
CA LYS A 121 -19.44 5.69 -28.25
C LYS A 121 -20.20 6.66 -29.16
N HIS A 122 -19.71 7.90 -29.28
CA HIS A 122 -20.38 8.94 -30.07
C HIS A 122 -20.31 8.66 -31.58
N TYR A 123 -19.14 8.30 -32.11
CA TYR A 123 -18.93 8.14 -33.55
C TYR A 123 -19.17 6.72 -34.07
N TYR A 124 -18.93 5.70 -33.25
CA TYR A 124 -18.99 4.29 -33.68
C TYR A 124 -20.07 3.49 -32.96
N GLY A 125 -20.83 4.10 -32.03
CA GLY A 125 -21.87 3.41 -31.27
C GLY A 125 -21.36 2.30 -30.34
N ILE A 126 -20.03 2.19 -30.13
CA ILE A 126 -19.43 1.12 -29.33
C ILE A 126 -19.70 1.40 -27.84
N SER A 127 -20.57 0.62 -27.22
CA SER A 127 -20.84 0.67 -25.78
C SER A 127 -19.98 -0.36 -25.03
N LEU A 128 -18.89 0.07 -24.41
CA LEU A 128 -18.11 -0.74 -23.47
C LEU A 128 -18.68 -0.59 -22.06
N PRO A 129 -18.62 -1.65 -21.23
CA PRO A 129 -18.99 -1.60 -19.81
C PRO A 129 -17.91 -0.87 -19.00
N LEU A 130 -17.83 0.45 -19.17
CA LEU A 130 -16.83 1.32 -18.54
C LEU A 130 -16.75 1.13 -17.02
N SER A 131 -17.89 0.98 -16.35
CA SER A 131 -17.95 0.83 -14.88
C SER A 131 -17.12 -0.35 -14.39
N THR A 132 -17.23 -1.51 -15.06
CA THR A 132 -16.48 -2.71 -14.71
C THR A 132 -15.00 -2.56 -15.04
N ILE A 133 -14.68 -1.97 -16.19
CA ILE A 133 -13.29 -1.77 -16.63
C ILE A 133 -12.56 -0.81 -15.69
N TYR A 134 -13.16 0.33 -15.34
CA TYR A 134 -12.55 1.30 -14.44
C TYR A 134 -12.40 0.76 -13.03
N LEU A 135 -13.39 0.03 -12.51
CA LEU A 135 -13.30 -0.58 -11.19
C LEU A 135 -12.16 -1.61 -11.13
N GLY A 136 -12.06 -2.45 -12.17
CA GLY A 136 -10.96 -3.42 -12.30
C GLY A 136 -9.61 -2.73 -12.41
N LEU A 137 -9.48 -1.74 -13.29
CA LEU A 137 -8.23 -1.01 -13.49
C LEU A 137 -7.77 -0.29 -12.22
N ALA A 138 -8.69 0.42 -11.53
CA ALA A 138 -8.40 1.11 -10.28
C ALA A 138 -7.89 0.13 -9.21
N LYS A 139 -8.55 -1.03 -9.08
CA LYS A 139 -8.13 -2.12 -8.17
C LYS A 139 -6.70 -2.58 -8.47
N TYR A 140 -6.38 -2.89 -9.73
CA TYR A 140 -5.05 -3.37 -10.12
C TYR A 140 -3.98 -2.30 -9.94
N VAL A 141 -4.27 -1.04 -10.27
CA VAL A 141 -3.33 0.08 -10.08
C VAL A 141 -3.00 0.28 -8.60
N MET A 142 -4.00 0.26 -7.71
CA MET A 142 -3.75 0.41 -6.27
C MET A 142 -2.90 -0.75 -5.71
N VAL A 143 -3.20 -1.98 -6.11
CA VAL A 143 -2.43 -3.17 -5.72
C VAL A 143 -1.00 -3.10 -6.24
N ALA A 144 -0.82 -2.70 -7.50
CA ALA A 144 0.49 -2.54 -8.11
C ALA A 144 1.31 -1.47 -7.36
N LEU A 145 0.70 -0.34 -6.98
CA LEU A 145 1.37 0.68 -6.17
C LEU A 145 1.85 0.12 -4.83
N ILE A 146 0.98 -0.60 -4.10
CA ILE A 146 1.36 -1.21 -2.82
C ILE A 146 2.57 -2.15 -3.00
N LEU A 147 2.52 -3.02 -4.02
CA LEU A 147 3.60 -3.97 -4.32
C LEU A 147 4.91 -3.28 -4.72
N ILE A 148 4.84 -2.29 -5.61
CA ILE A 148 6.03 -1.57 -6.10
C ILE A 148 6.74 -0.89 -4.93
N TYR A 149 5.99 -0.23 -4.04
CA TYR A 149 6.57 0.40 -2.86
C TYR A 149 7.13 -0.62 -1.87
N ALA A 150 6.43 -1.73 -1.62
CA ALA A 150 6.93 -2.82 -0.77
C ALA A 150 8.24 -3.40 -1.31
N LEU A 151 8.29 -3.67 -2.61
CA LEU A 151 9.45 -4.25 -3.28
C LEU A 151 10.64 -3.27 -3.30
N ARG A 152 10.38 -1.99 -3.58
CA ARG A 152 11.37 -0.91 -3.47
C ARG A 152 11.97 -0.86 -2.07
N ASN A 153 11.14 -0.95 -1.04
CA ASN A 153 11.61 -0.88 0.34
C ASN A 153 12.39 -2.14 0.72
N ALA A 154 11.94 -3.33 0.31
CA ALA A 154 12.68 -4.59 0.49
C ALA A 154 14.06 -4.56 -0.19
N TRP A 155 14.16 -4.06 -1.42
CA TRP A 155 15.43 -3.97 -2.14
C TRP A 155 16.38 -2.92 -1.59
N THR A 156 15.86 -1.83 -1.02
CA THR A 156 16.69 -0.78 -0.42
C THR A 156 17.09 -1.07 1.01
N GLN A 157 16.38 -1.96 1.71
CA GLN A 157 16.65 -2.35 3.09
C GLN A 157 18.11 -2.77 3.35
N PRO A 158 18.74 -3.71 2.61
CA PRO A 158 20.11 -4.14 2.90
C PRO A 158 21.14 -3.00 2.80
N TYR A 159 20.94 -2.06 1.87
CA TYR A 159 21.80 -0.89 1.74
C TYR A 159 21.61 0.12 2.89
N ARG A 160 20.36 0.27 3.35
CA ARG A 160 20.03 1.15 4.47
C ARG A 160 20.56 0.61 5.80
N GLU A 161 20.56 -0.71 5.98
CA GLU A 161 21.19 -1.37 7.13
C GLU A 161 22.71 -1.12 7.18
N ASN A 162 23.36 -1.00 6.01
CA ASN A 162 24.76 -0.59 5.88
C ASN A 162 24.99 0.94 6.02
N GLY A 163 23.98 1.70 6.43
CA GLY A 163 24.09 3.13 6.71
C GLY A 163 23.97 4.05 5.49
N LEU A 164 23.59 3.54 4.31
CA LEU A 164 23.31 4.39 3.16
C LEU A 164 21.97 5.11 3.31
N ASP A 165 21.95 6.39 2.91
CA ASP A 165 20.72 7.17 2.76
C ASP A 165 19.82 6.55 1.66
N VAL A 166 18.51 6.67 1.81
CA VAL A 166 17.46 6.09 0.94
C VAL A 166 17.70 6.44 -0.53
N ARG A 167 18.09 7.68 -0.82
CA ARG A 167 18.36 8.12 -2.20
C ARG A 167 19.57 7.41 -2.79
N ARG A 168 20.64 7.23 -2.00
CA ARG A 168 21.84 6.51 -2.43
C ARG A 168 21.58 5.01 -2.57
N ALA A 169 20.81 4.43 -1.64
CA ALA A 169 20.35 3.05 -1.71
C ALA A 169 19.57 2.78 -3.01
N LEU A 170 18.68 3.67 -3.42
CA LEU A 170 17.93 3.53 -4.68
C LEU A 170 18.82 3.57 -5.92
N VAL A 171 19.80 4.46 -5.95
CA VAL A 171 20.76 4.54 -7.07
C VAL A 171 21.56 3.24 -7.16
N LYS A 172 22.00 2.71 -6.01
CA LYS A 172 22.76 1.45 -5.96
C LYS A 172 21.90 0.25 -6.37
N VAL A 173 20.67 0.14 -5.89
CA VAL A 173 19.69 -0.87 -6.34
C VAL A 173 19.46 -0.79 -7.86
N ARG A 174 19.35 0.42 -8.43
CA ARG A 174 19.17 0.58 -9.88
C ARG A 174 20.37 0.09 -10.68
N SER A 175 21.59 0.41 -10.23
CA SER A 175 22.84 -0.06 -10.83
C SER A 175 22.95 -1.59 -10.76
N ASP A 176 22.63 -2.16 -9.60
CA ASP A 176 22.69 -3.60 -9.36
C ASP A 176 21.61 -4.36 -10.15
N PHE A 177 20.43 -3.77 -10.32
CA PHE A 177 19.39 -4.31 -11.19
C PHE A 177 19.84 -4.35 -12.65
N GLN A 178 20.51 -3.32 -13.14
CA GLN A 178 21.01 -3.26 -14.52
C GLN A 178 22.12 -4.29 -14.77
N SER A 179 23.00 -4.51 -13.79
CA SER A 179 24.08 -5.49 -13.91
C SER A 179 23.62 -6.94 -13.71
N LYS A 180 22.64 -7.17 -12.83
CA LYS A 180 22.15 -8.51 -12.46
C LYS A 180 20.62 -8.55 -12.41
N PRO A 181 19.90 -8.45 -13.54
CA PRO A 181 18.43 -8.35 -13.53
C PRO A 181 17.74 -9.62 -13.04
N ARG A 182 18.28 -10.80 -13.36
CA ARG A 182 17.68 -12.11 -13.07
C ARG A 182 17.32 -12.33 -11.59
N PRO A 183 18.24 -12.16 -10.61
CA PRO A 183 17.90 -12.37 -9.20
C PRO A 183 16.86 -11.38 -8.67
N PHE A 184 16.89 -10.13 -9.13
CA PHE A 184 15.86 -9.14 -8.76
C PHE A 184 14.49 -9.50 -9.34
N LEU A 185 14.43 -9.92 -10.60
CA LEU A 185 13.17 -10.36 -11.23
C LEU A 185 12.61 -11.61 -10.56
N LEU A 186 13.46 -12.58 -10.20
CA LEU A 186 13.04 -13.79 -9.50
C LEU A 186 12.51 -13.46 -8.09
N HIS A 187 13.19 -12.58 -7.36
CA HIS A 187 12.68 -12.06 -6.09
C HIS A 187 11.34 -11.36 -6.28
N ALA A 188 11.22 -10.42 -7.24
CA ALA A 188 9.97 -9.72 -7.52
C ALA A 188 8.81 -10.68 -7.81
N PHE A 189 9.05 -11.64 -8.70
CA PHE A 189 8.05 -12.63 -9.09
C PHE A 189 7.62 -13.49 -7.88
N SER A 190 8.58 -14.04 -7.13
CA SER A 190 8.29 -14.85 -5.93
C SER A 190 7.53 -14.05 -4.87
N PHE A 191 7.93 -12.79 -4.63
CA PHE A 191 7.30 -11.91 -3.67
C PHE A 191 5.84 -11.59 -4.06
N ILE A 192 5.60 -11.27 -5.33
CA ILE A 192 4.24 -11.00 -5.85
C ILE A 192 3.36 -12.24 -5.70
N ILE A 193 3.85 -13.43 -6.09
CA ILE A 193 3.08 -14.68 -5.95
C ILE A 193 2.75 -14.95 -4.49
N MET A 194 3.73 -14.84 -3.58
CA MET A 194 3.49 -15.05 -2.15
C MET A 194 2.49 -14.04 -1.58
N ALA A 195 2.56 -12.76 -1.98
CA ALA A 195 1.61 -11.74 -1.55
C ALA A 195 0.17 -12.03 -2.03
N LEU A 196 0.02 -12.48 -3.28
CA LEU A 196 -1.28 -12.89 -3.84
C LEU A 196 -1.83 -14.13 -3.12
N LEU A 197 -0.99 -15.13 -2.89
CA LEU A 197 -1.36 -16.36 -2.18
C LEU A 197 -1.76 -16.06 -0.73
N ALA A 198 -0.98 -15.24 -0.02
CA ALA A 198 -1.30 -14.80 1.33
C ALA A 198 -2.65 -14.07 1.39
N SER A 199 -2.92 -13.18 0.42
CA SER A 199 -4.21 -12.49 0.32
C SER A 199 -5.37 -13.45 0.07
N ALA A 200 -5.17 -14.47 -0.78
CA ALA A 200 -6.18 -15.49 -1.05
C ALA A 200 -6.45 -16.38 0.17
N ILE A 201 -5.39 -16.83 0.86
CA ILE A 201 -5.49 -17.60 2.11
C ILE A 201 -6.25 -16.79 3.16
N HIS A 202 -5.88 -15.52 3.35
CA HIS A 202 -6.57 -14.62 4.26
C HIS A 202 -8.07 -14.52 3.94
N SER A 203 -8.42 -14.31 2.67
CA SER A 203 -9.82 -14.26 2.26
C SER A 203 -10.57 -15.55 2.58
N ARG A 204 -9.95 -16.72 2.42
CA ARG A 204 -10.56 -18.01 2.77
C ARG A 204 -10.76 -18.17 4.27
N ILE A 205 -9.78 -17.75 5.07
CA ILE A 205 -9.89 -17.74 6.54
C ILE A 205 -11.04 -16.85 6.98
N ILE A 206 -11.11 -15.61 6.47
CA ILE A 206 -12.18 -14.67 6.83
C ILE A 206 -13.57 -15.22 6.47
N MET A 207 -13.73 -15.83 5.29
CA MET A 207 -15.02 -16.47 4.92
C MET A 207 -15.38 -17.60 5.89
N SER A 208 -14.43 -18.46 6.23
CA SER A 208 -14.68 -19.54 7.20
C SER A 208 -15.02 -19.01 8.60
N VAL A 209 -14.43 -17.89 9.00
CA VAL A 209 -14.71 -17.22 10.28
C VAL A 209 -16.11 -16.59 10.23
N ILE A 210 -16.48 -15.92 9.14
CA ILE A 210 -17.84 -15.40 8.92
C ILE A 210 -18.87 -16.52 9.09
N ASP A 211 -18.70 -17.63 8.37
CA ASP A 211 -19.63 -18.76 8.40
C ASP A 211 -19.75 -19.36 9.82
N PHE A 212 -18.67 -19.35 10.60
CA PHE A 212 -18.65 -19.84 11.97
C PHE A 212 -19.26 -18.85 13.00
N PHE A 213 -19.07 -17.54 12.80
CA PHE A 213 -19.46 -16.49 13.74
C PHE A 213 -20.80 -15.81 13.45
N ILE A 214 -21.42 -16.03 12.28
CA ILE A 214 -22.75 -15.51 11.91
C ILE A 214 -23.85 -15.82 12.97
N GLY A 215 -23.60 -16.70 13.94
CA GLY A 215 -24.52 -16.96 15.05
C GLY A 215 -24.18 -16.33 16.42
N ARG A 216 -23.04 -15.65 16.64
CA ARG A 216 -22.56 -15.43 18.03
C ARG A 216 -21.93 -14.09 18.43
N THR A 217 -21.69 -13.11 17.54
CA THR A 217 -21.03 -11.85 17.95
C THR A 217 -21.66 -10.59 17.38
N SER A 218 -21.88 -9.60 18.26
CA SER A 218 -22.50 -8.28 18.02
C SER A 218 -21.50 -7.15 17.70
N PHE A 219 -20.24 -7.48 17.40
CA PHE A 219 -19.21 -6.47 17.12
C PHE A 219 -19.23 -6.10 15.63
N SER A 220 -20.14 -5.20 15.27
CA SER A 220 -20.27 -4.64 13.91
C SER A 220 -20.13 -3.12 13.94
N LEU A 221 -19.35 -2.57 13.02
CA LEU A 221 -19.29 -1.14 12.77
C LEU A 221 -20.55 -0.73 12.00
N HIS A 222 -21.36 0.14 12.58
CA HIS A 222 -22.56 0.65 11.95
C HIS A 222 -22.26 1.95 11.20
N LEU A 223 -22.49 1.93 9.89
CA LEU A 223 -22.39 3.13 9.07
C LEU A 223 -23.57 4.06 9.37
N ALA A 224 -23.30 5.36 9.36
CA ALA A 224 -24.36 6.34 9.41
C ALA A 224 -25.12 6.31 8.09
N ASN A 225 -26.43 6.55 8.13
CA ASN A 225 -27.15 6.84 6.90
C ASN A 225 -26.54 8.13 6.32
N ALA A 226 -25.88 8.04 5.16
CA ALA A 226 -25.10 9.10 4.51
C ALA A 226 -25.92 10.31 4.00
N MET A 227 -26.82 10.83 4.84
CA MET A 227 -27.68 11.98 4.57
C MET A 227 -26.99 13.28 5.03
N GLY A 228 -25.84 13.60 4.41
CA GLY A 228 -25.10 14.83 4.66
C GLY A 228 -23.58 14.67 4.62
N THR A 229 -22.88 15.80 4.70
CA THR A 229 -21.40 15.83 4.66
C THR A 229 -20.74 15.23 5.91
N LEU A 230 -21.30 15.48 7.09
CA LEU A 230 -20.75 15.01 8.37
C LEU A 230 -20.93 13.49 8.56
N PRO A 231 -22.11 12.89 8.26
CA PRO A 231 -22.28 11.44 8.18
C PRO A 231 -21.31 10.79 7.17
N LEU A 232 -21.11 11.41 6.01
CA LEU A 232 -20.16 10.90 5.01
C LEU A 232 -18.73 10.81 5.57
N VAL A 233 -18.26 11.86 6.25
CA VAL A 233 -16.92 11.85 6.86
C VAL A 233 -16.81 10.76 7.93
N TYR A 234 -17.86 10.55 8.71
CA TYR A 234 -17.93 9.47 9.68
C TYR A 234 -17.85 8.09 9.02
N ASP A 235 -18.59 7.86 7.94
CA ASP A 235 -18.58 6.59 7.20
C ASP A 235 -17.22 6.29 6.61
N VAL A 236 -16.57 7.30 6.03
CA VAL A 236 -15.20 7.16 5.51
C VAL A 236 -14.20 6.88 6.64
N PHE A 237 -14.36 7.52 7.79
CA PHE A 237 -13.55 7.22 8.96
C PHE A 237 -13.75 5.78 9.44
N LEU A 238 -14.98 5.27 9.50
CA LEU A 238 -15.26 3.88 9.84
C LEU A 238 -14.65 2.89 8.83
N LEU A 239 -14.74 3.19 7.53
CA LEU A 239 -14.07 2.40 6.50
C LEU A 239 -12.55 2.33 6.71
N PHE A 240 -11.94 3.43 7.16
CA PHE A 240 -10.52 3.45 7.50
C PHE A 240 -10.20 2.62 8.75
N VAL A 241 -11.05 2.68 9.78
CA VAL A 241 -10.91 1.83 10.97
C VAL A 241 -11.03 0.35 10.58
N ALA A 242 -12.01 -0.01 9.75
CA ALA A 242 -12.15 -1.36 9.21
C ALA A 242 -10.91 -1.80 8.41
N LEU A 243 -10.31 -0.91 7.63
CA LEU A 243 -9.04 -1.17 6.93
C LEU A 243 -7.89 -1.45 7.90
N ILE A 244 -7.75 -0.65 8.97
CA ILE A 244 -6.72 -0.84 9.99
C ILE A 244 -6.90 -2.19 10.70
N LEU A 245 -8.13 -2.54 11.09
CA LEU A 245 -8.46 -3.82 11.70
C LEU A 245 -8.18 -4.99 10.76
N SER A 246 -8.55 -4.85 9.48
CA SER A 246 -8.25 -5.84 8.44
C SER A 246 -6.74 -6.04 8.25
N ASN A 247 -5.96 -4.95 8.30
CA ASN A 247 -4.50 -5.05 8.22
C ASN A 247 -3.88 -5.68 9.46
N LEU A 248 -4.43 -5.43 10.65
CA LEU A 248 -3.97 -6.04 11.89
C LEU A 248 -4.10 -7.57 11.84
N VAL A 249 -5.24 -8.08 11.36
CA VAL A 249 -5.48 -9.52 11.18
C VAL A 249 -4.63 -10.12 10.05
N PHE A 250 -4.35 -9.34 9.01
CA PHE A 250 -3.50 -9.77 7.90
C PHE A 250 -2.00 -9.77 8.22
N SER A 251 -1.56 -8.96 9.17
CA SER A 251 -0.15 -8.74 9.47
C SER A 251 0.68 -10.01 9.74
N PRO A 252 0.19 -11.07 10.42
CA PRO A 252 0.96 -12.29 10.63
C PRO A 252 1.36 -12.97 9.32
N LEU A 253 0.46 -13.00 8.33
CA LEU A 253 0.76 -13.55 7.00
C LEU A 253 1.80 -12.69 6.27
N VAL A 254 1.72 -11.38 6.40
CA VAL A 254 2.71 -10.45 5.82
C VAL A 254 4.08 -10.65 6.43
N LEU A 255 4.17 -10.80 7.76
CA LEU A 255 5.43 -11.10 8.44
C LEU A 255 6.02 -12.43 7.97
N LEU A 256 5.18 -13.45 7.80
CA LEU A 256 5.61 -14.76 7.30
C LEU A 256 6.17 -14.65 5.87
N VAL A 257 5.46 -14.00 4.95
CA VAL A 257 5.93 -13.80 3.58
C VAL A 257 7.22 -12.97 3.55
N ASN A 258 7.31 -11.90 4.33
CA ASN A 258 8.53 -11.09 4.40
C ASN A 258 9.71 -11.93 4.90
N SER A 259 9.50 -12.79 5.90
CA SER A 259 10.54 -13.66 6.46
C SER A 259 11.03 -14.73 5.48
N LEU A 260 10.15 -15.20 4.59
CA LEU A 260 10.50 -16.12 3.51
C LEU A 260 11.18 -15.40 2.35
N SER A 261 10.65 -14.25 1.95
CA SER A 261 11.17 -13.46 0.82
C SER A 261 12.53 -12.83 1.14
N SER A 262 12.80 -12.49 2.40
CA SER A 262 14.06 -11.85 2.80
C SER A 262 15.28 -12.72 2.50
N LYS A 263 15.11 -14.05 2.49
CA LYS A 263 16.15 -15.01 2.10
C LYS A 263 16.48 -14.98 0.61
N LEU A 264 15.57 -14.46 -0.21
CA LEU A 264 15.69 -14.37 -1.66
C LEU A 264 16.13 -12.96 -2.11
N ILE A 265 16.28 -12.00 -1.19
CA ILE A 265 16.74 -10.66 -1.52
C ILE A 265 18.18 -10.76 -2.06
N PRO A 266 18.47 -10.21 -3.25
CA PRO A 266 19.84 -10.16 -3.76
C PRO A 266 20.72 -9.40 -2.77
N GLN A 267 21.74 -10.07 -2.23
CA GLN A 267 22.67 -9.40 -1.31
C GLN A 267 23.57 -8.43 -2.07
N PRO A 268 23.88 -7.26 -1.49
CA PRO A 268 24.88 -6.36 -2.06
C PRO A 268 26.21 -7.10 -2.19
N ALA A 269 26.94 -6.85 -3.28
CA ALA A 269 28.31 -7.34 -3.38
C ALA A 269 29.11 -6.82 -2.18
N PRO A 270 29.94 -7.66 -1.52
CA PRO A 270 30.78 -7.19 -0.44
C PRO A 270 31.63 -6.03 -0.97
N GLU A 271 31.48 -4.86 -0.36
CA GLU A 271 32.37 -3.74 -0.64
C GLU A 271 33.78 -4.23 -0.31
N ALA A 272 34.70 -4.16 -1.28
CA ALA A 272 36.10 -4.47 -1.04
C ALA A 272 36.55 -3.71 0.21
N PRO A 273 37.33 -4.35 1.11
CA PRO A 273 37.80 -3.70 2.32
C PRO A 273 38.39 -2.35 1.92
N LYS A 274 37.89 -1.28 2.55
CA LYS A 274 38.51 0.03 2.44
C LYS A 274 39.98 -0.20 2.73
N GLN A 275 40.84 0.00 1.74
CA GLN A 275 42.26 0.08 1.98
C GLN A 275 42.42 1.11 3.09
N GLU A 276 42.87 0.64 4.26
CA GLU A 276 43.38 1.51 5.29
C GLU A 276 44.43 2.37 4.59
N ASP A 277 44.17 3.67 4.58
CA ASP A 277 45.07 4.67 4.04
C ASP A 277 46.38 4.51 4.82
N GLY A 278 47.34 3.86 4.17
CA GLY A 278 48.66 3.64 4.68
C GLY A 278 49.41 4.96 4.65
N THR A 279 49.14 5.83 5.62
CA THR A 279 50.08 6.88 6.00
C THR A 279 50.94 6.30 7.11
N GLN A 280 51.91 5.48 6.72
CA GLN A 280 53.15 5.36 7.47
C GLN A 280 53.84 6.72 7.36
N ASP A 281 53.66 7.56 8.37
CA ASP A 281 54.64 8.61 8.65
C ASP A 281 55.90 7.92 9.19
N GLN A 282 56.75 7.49 8.26
CA GLN A 282 58.17 7.25 8.48
C GLN A 282 58.94 8.47 7.94
N GLU A 283 59.95 8.89 8.72
CA GLU A 283 60.98 9.92 8.43
C GLU A 283 60.50 11.37 8.66
N ALA A 284 61.11 12.19 9.53
CA ALA A 284 62.39 12.15 10.25
C ALA A 284 62.34 13.02 11.52
#